data_AF-A0A2D4KRW3-F1
#
_entry.id   AF-A0A2D4KRW3-F1
#
_cell.length_a   1.000
_cell.length_b   1.000
_cell.length_c   1.000
_cell.angle_alpha   90.00
_cell.angle_beta   90.00
_cell.angle_gamma   90.00
#
_symmetry.space_group_name_H-M   'P 1'
#
loop_
_entity.id
_entity.type
_entity.pdbx_description
1 polymer ?
#
loop_
_entity_poly.entity_id
_entity_poly.type
_entity_poly.pdbx_seq_one_letter_code
_entity_poly.pdbx_strand_id
1 'polypeptide(L)'
;DITSLGKRPKLDDFSTDDLNLADVMPKVKVQAVETIEGCTHEVALPADMDFVALKARTGKAAKEYPFILDAFQREAILCVDNNQSVLVSAHTSAGKTVCAEYAIALALREKQRVIFTSPIKALSNQKYREMYEEFQDVGLMTGDVTINPTASCLVMTTEILRSMLYRGSEVMREVAWVIFDEIHYMRNSERGVVWEETIILLPDNVHYVFLSATIPNARQFAEWICHLHKQVQCLFLHLYIL
;
A
#
# COMPACT_ATOMS: atom_id res chain seq x y z
N ASP A 1 -22.24 -57.65 -18.51
CA ASP A 1 -21.94 -57.79 -17.08
C ASP A 1 -20.82 -56.86 -16.65
N ILE A 2 -21.23 -55.81 -15.95
CA ILE A 2 -20.38 -54.85 -15.25
C ILE A 2 -20.11 -55.46 -13.88
N THR A 3 -18.87 -55.84 -13.55
CA THR A 3 -18.39 -55.96 -12.15
C THR A 3 -16.91 -56.39 -12.10
N SER A 4 -16.02 -55.44 -11.80
CA SER A 4 -14.88 -55.55 -10.87
C SER A 4 -13.83 -54.46 -11.15
N LEU A 5 -14.25 -53.19 -10.99
CA LEU A 5 -13.31 -52.08 -10.83
C LEU A 5 -12.57 -52.24 -9.49
N GLY A 6 -11.24 -52.15 -9.56
CA GLY A 6 -10.32 -52.31 -8.44
C GLY A 6 -10.63 -51.37 -7.27
N LYS A 7 -10.30 -51.86 -6.06
CA LYS A 7 -10.41 -51.15 -4.79
C LYS A 7 -9.74 -49.77 -4.88
N ARG A 8 -10.52 -48.71 -4.64
CA ARG A 8 -10.00 -47.36 -4.39
C ARG A 8 -9.07 -47.38 -3.16
N PRO A 9 -7.93 -46.67 -3.17
CA PRO A 9 -7.16 -46.45 -1.96
C PRO A 9 -8.03 -45.67 -0.97
N LYS A 10 -8.02 -46.07 0.30
CA LYS A 10 -8.61 -45.28 1.39
C LYS A 10 -7.88 -43.94 1.42
N LEU A 11 -8.62 -42.83 1.42
CA LEU A 11 -8.05 -41.55 1.85
C LEU A 11 -7.68 -41.76 3.32
N ASP A 12 -6.38 -41.64 3.61
CA ASP A 12 -5.93 -41.50 4.98
C ASP A 12 -6.55 -40.23 5.56
N ASP A 13 -7.11 -40.41 6.75
CA ASP A 13 -7.78 -39.42 7.58
C ASP A 13 -6.79 -38.28 7.87
N PHE A 14 -6.91 -37.14 7.20
CA PHE A 14 -6.18 -35.93 7.59
C PHE A 14 -6.79 -35.47 8.92
N SER A 15 -6.17 -35.86 10.03
CA SER A 15 -6.54 -35.37 11.36
C SER A 15 -6.40 -33.85 11.41
N THR A 16 -7.50 -33.16 11.67
CA THR A 16 -7.58 -31.71 11.88
C THR A 16 -6.91 -31.23 13.17
N ASP A 17 -6.30 -32.14 13.94
CA ASP A 17 -5.78 -31.89 15.29
C ASP A 17 -4.32 -31.39 15.34
N ASP A 18 -3.61 -31.35 14.21
CA ASP A 18 -2.22 -30.84 14.16
C ASP A 18 -2.10 -29.35 13.76
N LEU A 19 -3.23 -28.66 13.52
CA LEU A 19 -3.24 -27.20 13.30
C LEU A 19 -3.39 -26.48 14.64
N ASN A 20 -2.27 -26.14 15.27
CA ASN A 20 -2.28 -25.26 16.43
C ASN A 20 -2.80 -23.87 16.01
N LEU A 21 -3.98 -23.47 16.48
CA LEU A 21 -4.57 -22.17 16.16
C LEU A 21 -3.61 -21.00 16.45
N ALA A 22 -2.74 -21.13 17.45
CA ALA A 22 -1.75 -20.10 17.80
C ALA A 22 -0.69 -19.86 16.71
N ASP A 23 -0.46 -20.83 15.82
CA ASP A 23 0.46 -20.70 14.68
C ASP A 23 -0.18 -19.98 13.49
N VAL A 24 -1.51 -19.87 13.47
CA VAL A 24 -2.29 -19.23 12.40
C VAL A 24 -2.79 -17.84 12.79
N MET A 25 -2.80 -17.49 14.09
CA MET A 25 -3.29 -16.18 14.53
C MET A 25 -2.38 -15.02 14.09
N PRO A 26 -2.93 -13.86 13.69
CA PRO A 26 -2.14 -12.66 13.40
C PRO A 26 -1.33 -12.23 14.62
N LYS A 27 -0.01 -12.32 14.52
CA LYS A 27 0.94 -11.88 15.55
C LYS A 27 1.32 -10.42 15.32
N VAL A 28 0.35 -9.51 15.50
CA VAL A 28 0.53 -8.06 15.32
C VAL A 28 0.17 -7.34 16.60
N LYS A 29 0.91 -6.28 16.93
CA LYS A 29 0.58 -5.35 18.01
C LYS A 29 0.47 -3.93 17.44
N VAL A 30 -0.33 -3.10 18.11
CA VAL A 30 -0.53 -1.70 17.74
C VAL A 30 0.00 -0.80 18.85
N GLN A 31 0.83 0.16 18.45
CA GLN A 31 1.38 1.18 19.34
C GLN A 31 0.78 2.54 18.97
N ALA A 32 0.17 3.23 19.93
CA ALA A 32 -0.21 4.63 19.75
C ALA A 32 1.03 5.53 19.90
N VAL A 33 1.16 6.51 19.02
CA VAL A 33 2.23 7.50 19.01
C VAL A 33 1.62 8.86 19.26
N GLU A 34 2.15 9.60 20.23
CA GLU A 34 1.70 10.96 20.50
C GLU A 34 2.07 11.88 19.34
N THR A 35 1.08 12.60 18.83
CA THR A 35 1.23 13.58 17.75
C THR A 35 0.73 14.95 18.19
N ILE A 36 1.22 15.98 17.51
CA ILE A 36 0.74 17.34 17.68
C ILE A 36 -0.65 17.48 17.02
N GLU A 37 -1.47 18.38 17.58
CA GLU A 37 -2.86 18.73 17.24
C GLU A 37 -3.47 18.15 15.94
N GLY A 38 -4.65 17.52 16.10
CA GLY A 38 -5.57 17.24 15.00
C GLY A 38 -5.27 15.99 14.17
N CYS A 39 -4.32 15.13 14.56
CA CYS A 39 -4.11 13.84 13.91
C CYS A 39 -3.87 12.72 14.93
N THR A 40 -4.20 11.49 14.54
CA THR A 40 -3.94 10.27 15.31
C THR A 40 -2.90 9.43 14.56
N HIS A 41 -1.86 9.03 15.27
CA HIS A 41 -0.80 8.16 14.75
C HIS A 41 -0.78 6.86 15.55
N GLU A 42 -0.94 5.76 14.85
CA GLU A 42 -0.80 4.42 15.39
C GLU A 42 0.19 3.65 14.51
N VAL A 43 0.91 2.68 15.06
CA VAL A 43 1.84 1.86 14.29
C VAL A 43 1.49 0.41 14.53
N ALA A 44 1.19 -0.31 13.46
CA ALA A 44 1.05 -1.76 13.48
C ALA A 44 2.42 -2.38 13.20
N LEU A 45 2.89 -3.22 14.12
CA LEU A 45 4.16 -3.90 14.00
C LEU A 45 4.05 -5.38 14.39
N PRO A 46 4.91 -6.25 13.86
CA PRO A 46 4.97 -7.64 14.26
C PRO A 46 5.16 -7.77 15.78
N ALA A 47 4.45 -8.72 16.41
CA ALA A 47 4.40 -8.82 17.87
C ALA A 47 5.78 -9.06 18.50
N ASP A 48 6.68 -9.71 17.75
CA ASP A 48 8.06 -10.04 18.10
C ASP A 48 9.07 -8.89 17.91
N MET A 49 8.68 -7.78 17.27
CA MET A 49 9.54 -6.60 17.11
C MET A 49 9.29 -5.57 18.20
N ASP A 50 10.33 -4.94 18.71
CA ASP A 50 10.18 -3.78 19.59
C ASP A 50 9.80 -2.53 18.81
N PHE A 51 8.94 -1.70 19.41
CA PHE A 51 8.61 -0.41 18.82
C PHE A 51 9.82 0.51 18.87
N VAL A 52 10.21 1.02 17.70
CA VAL A 52 11.25 2.04 17.54
C VAL A 52 10.60 3.29 16.97
N ALA A 53 10.74 4.41 17.68
CA ALA A 53 10.22 5.68 17.23
C ALA A 53 10.86 6.12 15.90
N LEU A 54 10.08 6.81 15.06
CA LEU A 54 10.56 7.38 13.80
C LEU A 54 11.74 8.32 14.04
N LYS A 55 12.77 8.20 13.21
CA LYS A 55 13.92 9.09 13.26
C LYS A 55 13.62 10.36 12.49
N ALA A 56 14.08 11.49 12.99
CA ALA A 56 14.04 12.74 12.25
C ALA A 56 14.78 12.58 10.91
N ARG A 57 14.27 13.23 9.86
CA ARG A 57 14.87 13.20 8.52
C ARG A 57 16.34 13.59 8.58
N THR A 58 17.17 12.75 7.98
CA THR A 58 18.58 13.06 7.72
C THR A 58 18.73 13.62 6.30
N GLY A 59 19.11 14.89 6.18
CA GLY A 59 19.34 15.54 4.87
C GLY A 59 18.16 16.37 4.37
N LYS A 60 18.17 16.67 3.06
CA LYS A 60 17.15 17.52 2.42
C LYS A 60 15.85 16.74 2.17
N ALA A 61 14.73 17.46 2.20
CA ALA A 61 13.44 16.95 1.77
C ALA A 61 13.53 16.39 0.35
N ALA A 62 12.84 15.29 0.05
CA ALA A 62 12.75 14.78 -1.32
C ALA A 62 11.96 15.73 -2.23
N LYS A 63 10.94 16.39 -1.67
CA LYS A 63 10.15 17.43 -2.33
C LYS A 63 9.83 18.55 -1.34
N GLU A 64 9.87 19.79 -1.81
CA GLU A 64 9.44 20.98 -1.08
C GLU A 64 8.11 21.47 -1.66
N TYR A 65 7.30 22.12 -0.81
CA TYR A 65 5.96 22.59 -1.15
C TYR A 65 5.87 24.11 -0.93
N PRO A 66 5.14 24.85 -1.77
CA PRO A 66 5.00 26.31 -1.64
C PRO A 66 4.03 26.73 -0.51
N PHE A 67 3.63 25.79 0.34
CA PHE A 67 2.71 25.97 1.46
C PHE A 67 3.20 25.20 2.68
N ILE A 68 2.69 25.57 3.86
CA ILE A 68 3.01 24.89 5.11
C ILE A 68 2.23 23.57 5.13
N LEU A 69 2.94 22.46 5.29
CA LEU A 69 2.35 21.13 5.40
C LEU A 69 1.54 21.01 6.69
N ASP A 70 0.36 20.37 6.61
CA ASP A 70 -0.45 20.02 7.77
C ASP A 70 0.22 18.97 8.65
N ALA A 71 -0.21 18.86 9.91
CA ALA A 71 0.36 17.91 10.87
C ALA A 71 0.37 16.47 10.33
N PHE A 72 -0.76 15.98 9.82
CA PHE A 72 -0.86 14.62 9.28
C PHE A 72 0.04 14.39 8.05
N GLN A 73 0.26 15.43 7.22
CA GLN A 73 1.13 15.34 6.05
C GLN A 73 2.59 15.21 6.47
N ARG A 74 3.04 15.99 7.47
CA ARG A 74 4.40 15.91 8.01
C ARG A 74 4.68 14.55 8.64
N GLU A 75 3.73 14.05 9.42
CA GLU A 75 3.83 12.75 10.06
C GLU A 75 3.88 11.60 9.02
N ALA A 76 3.00 11.63 8.01
CA ALA A 76 3.02 10.65 6.92
C ALA A 76 4.33 10.67 6.12
N ILE A 77 4.84 11.88 5.83
CA ILE A 77 6.13 12.06 5.16
C ILE A 77 7.28 11.52 6.01
N LEU A 78 7.23 11.67 7.34
CA LEU A 78 8.25 11.14 8.23
C LEU A 78 8.32 9.61 8.16
N CYS A 79 7.19 8.92 8.00
CA CYS A 79 7.18 7.47 7.77
C CYS A 79 7.83 7.10 6.44
N VAL A 80 7.52 7.85 5.38
CA VAL A 80 8.14 7.65 4.07
C VAL A 80 9.66 7.87 4.14
N ASP A 81 10.13 8.89 4.85
CA ASP A 81 11.56 9.14 5.12
C ASP A 81 12.24 8.01 5.92
N ASN A 82 11.48 7.26 6.71
CA ASN A 82 11.97 6.11 7.50
C ASN A 82 11.77 4.77 6.78
N ASN A 83 11.39 4.77 5.49
CA ASN A 83 11.08 3.58 4.71
C ASN A 83 10.03 2.68 5.39
N GLN A 84 9.05 3.31 6.02
CA GLN A 84 7.90 2.61 6.61
C GLN A 84 6.67 2.89 5.76
N SER A 85 5.96 1.82 5.45
CA SER A 85 4.69 1.89 4.73
C SER A 85 3.66 2.65 5.57
N VAL A 86 2.74 3.33 4.89
CA VAL A 86 1.86 4.31 5.52
C VAL A 86 0.43 4.26 4.98
N LEU A 87 -0.56 4.22 5.86
CA LEU A 87 -1.97 4.49 5.52
C LEU A 87 -2.36 5.89 5.97
N VAL A 88 -2.84 6.71 5.04
CA VAL A 88 -3.36 8.06 5.30
C VAL A 88 -4.88 8.04 5.08
N SER A 89 -5.65 8.06 6.17
CA SER A 89 -7.10 8.15 6.14
C SER A 89 -7.56 9.58 6.46
N ALA A 90 -8.00 10.33 5.45
CA ALA A 90 -8.42 11.73 5.56
C ALA A 90 -9.44 12.11 4.48
N HIS A 91 -10.13 13.25 4.61
CA HIS A 91 -11.05 13.74 3.57
C HIS A 91 -10.34 13.99 2.23
N THR A 92 -11.06 13.88 1.10
CA THR A 92 -10.48 14.05 -0.26
C THR A 92 -9.83 15.42 -0.45
N SER A 93 -10.42 16.47 0.13
CA SER A 93 -9.90 17.84 0.09
C SER A 93 -8.74 18.12 1.06
N ALA A 94 -8.35 17.17 1.92
CA ALA A 94 -7.30 17.39 2.92
C ALA A 94 -5.87 17.41 2.35
N GLY A 95 -5.69 17.09 1.06
CA GLY A 95 -4.36 17.11 0.43
C GLY A 95 -3.55 15.83 0.63
N LYS A 96 -4.20 14.65 0.68
CA LYS A 96 -3.53 13.34 0.75
C LYS A 96 -2.48 13.13 -0.35
N THR A 97 -2.70 13.70 -1.53
CA THR A 97 -1.80 13.63 -2.69
C THR A 97 -0.37 14.07 -2.35
N VAL A 98 -0.21 15.01 -1.42
CA VAL A 98 1.11 15.46 -0.94
C VAL A 98 1.97 14.29 -0.45
N CYS A 99 1.39 13.34 0.27
CA CYS A 99 2.12 12.19 0.79
C CYS A 99 2.59 11.27 -0.34
N ALA A 100 1.76 11.09 -1.37
CA ALA A 100 2.09 10.32 -2.56
C ALA A 100 3.19 10.99 -3.41
N GLU A 101 3.08 12.30 -3.64
CA GLU A 101 4.09 13.06 -4.36
C GLU A 101 5.44 13.01 -3.66
N TYR A 102 5.46 13.07 -2.33
CA TYR A 102 6.71 12.94 -1.57
C TYR A 102 7.34 11.55 -1.75
N ALA A 103 6.55 10.48 -1.71
CA ALA A 103 7.03 9.12 -1.95
C ALA A 103 7.56 8.94 -3.38
N ILE A 104 6.90 9.54 -4.37
CA ILE A 104 7.40 9.55 -5.75
C ILE A 104 8.74 10.28 -5.82
N ALA A 105 8.82 11.49 -5.28
CA ALA A 105 10.06 12.27 -5.28
C ALA A 105 11.22 11.53 -4.59
N LEU A 106 10.93 10.86 -3.47
CA LEU A 106 11.91 10.03 -2.76
C LEU A 106 12.39 8.86 -3.62
N ALA A 107 11.47 8.10 -4.21
CA ALA A 107 11.81 6.97 -5.07
C ALA A 107 12.67 7.41 -6.27
N LEU A 108 12.28 8.51 -6.93
CA LEU A 108 13.05 9.07 -8.06
C LEU A 108 14.45 9.52 -7.64
N ARG A 109 14.58 10.15 -6.47
CA ARG A 109 15.88 10.57 -5.92
C ARG A 109 16.81 9.38 -5.67
N GLU A 110 16.26 8.27 -5.17
CA GLU A 110 17.01 7.03 -4.92
C GLU A 110 17.15 6.16 -6.19
N LYS A 111 16.72 6.66 -7.37
CA LYS A 111 16.74 5.95 -8.66
C LYS A 111 15.98 4.62 -8.64
N GLN A 112 14.89 4.58 -7.88
CA GLN A 112 13.98 3.45 -7.79
C GLN A 112 12.71 3.74 -8.61
N ARG A 113 12.00 2.69 -9.01
CA ARG A 113 10.70 2.83 -9.65
C ARG A 113 9.60 2.94 -8.59
N VAL A 114 8.58 3.73 -8.90
CA VAL A 114 7.35 3.88 -8.10
C VAL A 114 6.14 3.63 -8.98
N ILE A 115 5.14 2.96 -8.42
CA ILE A 115 3.85 2.74 -9.09
C ILE A 115 2.78 3.52 -8.34
N PHE A 116 1.98 4.28 -9.08
CA PHE A 116 0.78 4.93 -8.58
C PHE A 116 -0.45 4.24 -9.16
N THR A 117 -1.28 3.66 -8.30
CA THR A 117 -2.51 2.97 -8.69
C THR A 117 -3.74 3.79 -8.37
N SER A 118 -4.74 3.73 -9.26
CA SER A 118 -6.06 4.33 -9.02
C SER A 118 -7.19 3.40 -9.50
N PRO A 119 -8.41 3.51 -8.93
CA PRO A 119 -9.46 2.49 -9.11
C PRO A 119 -10.15 2.53 -10.49
N ILE A 120 -10.06 3.66 -11.20
CA ILE A 120 -10.72 3.84 -12.50
C ILE A 120 -9.82 4.59 -13.49
N LYS A 121 -9.93 4.22 -14.77
CA LYS A 121 -9.16 4.80 -15.88
C LYS A 121 -9.21 6.33 -15.93
N ALA A 122 -10.38 6.91 -15.68
CA ALA A 122 -10.55 8.37 -15.70
C ALA A 122 -9.67 9.07 -14.64
N LEU A 123 -9.59 8.51 -13.43
CA LEU A 123 -8.71 9.02 -12.38
C LEU A 123 -7.25 8.74 -12.70
N SER A 124 -6.90 7.59 -13.28
CA SER A 124 -5.53 7.31 -13.74
C SER A 124 -5.07 8.34 -14.77
N ASN A 125 -5.93 8.72 -15.72
CA ASN A 125 -5.61 9.73 -16.72
C ASN A 125 -5.43 11.13 -16.11
N GLN A 126 -6.25 11.48 -15.12
CA GLN A 126 -6.11 12.73 -14.38
C GLN A 126 -4.78 12.75 -13.60
N LYS A 127 -4.52 11.70 -12.81
CA LYS A 127 -3.30 11.57 -12.01
C LYS A 127 -2.05 11.51 -12.87
N TYR A 128 -2.11 10.89 -14.03
CA TYR A 128 -1.02 10.93 -15.01
C TYR A 128 -0.66 12.36 -15.39
N ARG A 129 -1.63 13.22 -15.71
CA ARG A 129 -1.35 14.62 -16.07
C ARG A 129 -0.76 15.39 -14.89
N GLU A 130 -1.37 15.26 -13.71
CA GLU A 130 -0.89 15.91 -12.48
C GLU A 130 0.56 15.51 -12.16
N MET A 131 0.87 14.21 -12.20
CA MET A 131 2.21 13.71 -11.91
C MET A 131 3.21 14.04 -13.04
N TYR A 132 2.77 14.04 -14.30
CA TYR A 132 3.63 14.35 -15.45
C TYR A 132 4.06 15.83 -15.45
N GLU A 133 3.16 16.74 -15.07
CA GLU A 133 3.47 18.16 -14.89
C GLU A 133 4.53 18.38 -13.79
N GLU A 134 4.51 17.56 -12.75
CA GLU A 134 5.41 17.67 -11.60
C GLU A 134 6.76 16.96 -11.81
N PHE A 135 6.76 15.70 -12.27
CA PHE A 135 7.95 14.84 -12.26
C PHE A 135 8.55 14.58 -13.65
N GLN A 136 7.82 14.89 -14.74
CA GLN A 136 8.18 14.67 -16.15
C GLN A 136 8.41 13.20 -16.56
N ASP A 137 9.16 12.40 -15.80
CA ASP A 137 9.40 10.97 -16.05
C ASP A 137 8.25 10.10 -15.53
N VAL A 138 7.09 10.27 -16.16
CA VAL A 138 5.85 9.57 -15.80
C VAL A 138 5.30 8.79 -17.00
N GLY A 139 4.88 7.55 -16.74
CA GLY A 139 4.18 6.68 -17.68
C GLY A 139 2.74 6.42 -17.24
N LEU A 140 1.92 5.96 -18.19
CA LEU A 140 0.53 5.56 -17.97
C LEU A 140 0.30 4.16 -18.51
N MET A 141 -0.25 3.27 -17.70
CA MET A 141 -0.67 1.93 -18.14
C MET A 141 -2.11 1.66 -17.73
N THR A 142 -3.00 1.63 -18.71
CA THR A 142 -4.41 1.28 -18.54
C THR A 142 -4.77 0.15 -19.51
N GLY A 143 -5.96 -0.44 -19.36
CA GLY A 143 -6.45 -1.44 -20.31
C GLY A 143 -6.61 -0.94 -21.74
N ASP A 144 -6.69 0.38 -21.94
CA ASP A 144 -6.93 0.98 -23.26
C ASP A 144 -5.65 1.62 -23.85
N VAL A 145 -4.80 2.19 -22.99
CA VAL A 145 -3.69 3.05 -23.38
C VAL A 145 -2.45 2.74 -22.54
N THR A 146 -1.31 2.63 -23.22
CA THR A 146 0.03 2.52 -22.60
C THR A 146 0.91 3.65 -23.13
N ILE A 147 1.48 4.47 -22.24
CA ILE A 147 2.36 5.59 -22.52
C ILE A 147 3.61 5.44 -21.65
N ASN A 148 4.79 5.56 -22.26
CA ASN A 148 6.09 5.52 -21.57
C ASN A 148 6.19 4.41 -20.47
N PRO A 149 6.06 3.12 -20.83
CA PRO A 149 6.06 2.02 -19.85
C PRO A 149 7.41 1.83 -19.14
N THR A 150 8.47 2.48 -19.64
CA THR A 150 9.82 2.46 -19.06
C THR A 150 10.06 3.55 -18.03
N ALA A 151 9.08 4.44 -17.80
CA ALA A 151 9.21 5.55 -16.86
C ALA A 151 9.56 5.09 -15.44
N SER A 152 10.18 5.99 -14.68
CA SER A 152 10.49 5.75 -13.26
C SER A 152 9.24 5.89 -12.37
N CYS A 153 8.24 6.67 -12.78
CA CYS A 153 6.93 6.72 -12.13
C CYS A 153 5.85 6.18 -13.07
N LEU A 154 5.18 5.10 -12.72
CA LEU A 154 4.10 4.52 -13.53
C LEU A 154 2.75 4.72 -12.88
N VAL A 155 1.88 5.49 -13.53
CA VAL A 155 0.46 5.59 -13.18
C VAL A 155 -0.30 4.46 -13.87
N MET A 156 -1.07 3.66 -13.13
CA MET A 156 -1.83 2.55 -13.72
C MET A 156 -3.13 2.27 -12.97
N THR A 157 -4.01 1.45 -13.55
CA THR A 157 -5.15 0.91 -12.79
C THR A 157 -4.72 -0.31 -11.98
N THR A 158 -5.44 -0.59 -10.89
CA THR A 158 -5.16 -1.76 -10.03
C THR A 158 -5.24 -3.08 -10.81
N GLU A 159 -6.14 -3.18 -11.80
CA GLU A 159 -6.25 -4.37 -12.67
C GLU A 159 -4.99 -4.61 -13.53
N ILE A 160 -4.35 -3.53 -13.98
CA ILE A 160 -3.09 -3.63 -14.73
C ILE A 160 -1.97 -4.10 -13.81
N LEU A 161 -1.87 -3.54 -12.60
CA LEU A 161 -0.88 -4.00 -11.61
C LEU A 161 -1.07 -5.49 -11.28
N ARG A 162 -2.31 -5.92 -11.01
CA ARG A 162 -2.65 -7.33 -10.81
C ARG A 162 -2.17 -8.20 -11.98
N SER A 163 -2.46 -7.78 -13.22
CA SER A 163 -2.03 -8.54 -14.41
C SER A 163 -0.50 -8.63 -14.51
N MET A 164 0.22 -7.57 -14.18
CA MET A 164 1.69 -7.55 -14.19
C MET A 164 2.29 -8.48 -13.14
N LEU A 165 1.68 -8.55 -11.95
CA LEU A 165 2.08 -9.46 -10.87
C LEU A 165 1.89 -10.93 -11.28
N TYR A 166 0.72 -11.28 -11.83
CA TYR A 166 0.46 -12.65 -12.31
C TYR A 166 1.40 -13.08 -13.44
N ARG A 167 1.84 -12.14 -14.29
CA ARG A 167 2.77 -12.42 -15.38
C ARG A 167 4.24 -12.43 -14.95
N GLY A 168 4.55 -12.07 -13.70
CA GLY A 168 5.92 -11.94 -13.22
C GLY A 168 6.71 -10.87 -13.99
N SER A 169 6.09 -9.72 -14.27
CA SER A 169 6.73 -8.63 -15.02
C SER A 169 8.05 -8.18 -14.39
N GLU A 170 9.10 -8.02 -15.20
CA GLU A 170 10.41 -7.56 -14.72
C GLU A 170 10.36 -6.14 -14.15
N VAL A 171 9.37 -5.33 -14.55
CA VAL A 171 9.14 -3.98 -14.02
C VAL A 171 9.05 -3.98 -12.50
N MET A 172 8.45 -5.03 -11.92
CA MET A 172 8.27 -5.16 -10.46
C MET A 172 9.57 -5.33 -9.68
N ARG A 173 10.67 -5.75 -10.32
CA ARG A 173 11.97 -5.93 -9.64
C ARG A 173 12.60 -4.62 -9.19
N GLU A 174 12.26 -3.52 -9.86
CA GLU A 174 12.82 -2.19 -9.63
C GLU A 174 11.88 -1.31 -8.77
N VAL A 175 10.70 -1.82 -8.42
CA VAL A 175 9.69 -1.07 -7.67
C VAL A 175 10.05 -1.09 -6.19
N ALA A 176 10.20 0.10 -5.61
CA ALA A 176 10.38 0.27 -4.17
C ALA A 176 9.10 0.72 -3.47
N TRP A 177 8.26 1.50 -4.17
CA TRP A 177 7.05 2.07 -3.60
C TRP A 177 5.83 1.80 -4.49
N VAL A 178 4.73 1.40 -3.87
CA VAL A 178 3.41 1.31 -4.52
C VAL A 178 2.42 2.20 -3.76
N ILE A 179 1.82 3.12 -4.49
CA ILE A 179 0.84 4.08 -3.99
C ILE A 179 -0.54 3.58 -4.41
N PHE A 180 -1.43 3.49 -3.43
CA PHE A 180 -2.78 2.98 -3.56
C PHE A 180 -3.78 4.10 -3.30
N ASP A 181 -4.24 4.75 -4.37
CA ASP A 181 -5.19 5.87 -4.27
C ASP A 181 -6.63 5.40 -4.15
N GLU A 182 -7.40 6.03 -3.27
CA GLU A 182 -8.78 5.68 -2.97
C GLU A 182 -8.99 4.21 -2.53
N ILE A 183 -8.11 3.69 -1.66
CA ILE A 183 -8.16 2.31 -1.12
C ILE A 183 -9.51 1.93 -0.50
N HIS A 184 -10.30 2.92 -0.07
CA HIS A 184 -11.66 2.71 0.44
C HIS A 184 -12.62 2.07 -0.60
N TYR A 185 -12.27 2.10 -1.89
CA TYR A 185 -12.95 1.34 -2.95
C TYR A 185 -12.81 -0.18 -2.80
N MET A 186 -11.89 -0.67 -1.95
CA MET A 186 -11.77 -2.10 -1.64
C MET A 186 -13.08 -2.70 -1.08
N ARG A 187 -13.94 -1.89 -0.46
CA ARG A 187 -15.26 -2.34 0.02
C ARG A 187 -16.26 -2.65 -1.08
N ASN A 188 -15.94 -2.32 -2.33
CA ASN A 188 -16.80 -2.61 -3.47
C ASN A 188 -16.83 -4.13 -3.72
N SER A 189 -18.03 -4.72 -3.76
CA SER A 189 -18.22 -6.17 -3.88
C SER A 189 -17.67 -6.79 -5.18
N GLU A 190 -17.55 -6.01 -6.26
CA GLU A 190 -17.06 -6.51 -7.54
C GLU A 190 -15.56 -6.27 -7.73
N ARG A 191 -15.05 -5.14 -7.24
CA ARG A 191 -13.66 -4.71 -7.47
C ARG A 191 -12.73 -4.90 -6.28
N GLY A 192 -13.27 -5.09 -5.08
CA GLY A 192 -12.50 -5.25 -3.84
C GLY A 192 -11.49 -6.39 -3.90
N VAL A 193 -11.90 -7.51 -4.50
CA VAL A 193 -11.06 -8.70 -4.68
C VAL A 193 -9.77 -8.38 -5.46
N VAL A 194 -9.84 -7.50 -6.46
CA VAL A 194 -8.66 -7.11 -7.26
C VAL A 194 -7.64 -6.39 -6.37
N TRP A 195 -8.10 -5.54 -5.46
CA TRP A 195 -7.23 -4.81 -4.54
C TRP A 195 -6.56 -5.76 -3.54
N GLU A 196 -7.34 -6.63 -2.90
CA GLU A 196 -6.82 -7.60 -1.95
C GLU A 196 -5.78 -8.53 -2.60
N GLU A 197 -6.09 -9.11 -3.75
CA GLU A 197 -5.16 -9.97 -4.47
C GLU A 197 -3.88 -9.23 -4.86
N THR A 198 -3.99 -7.97 -5.30
CA THR A 198 -2.81 -7.18 -5.69
C THR A 198 -1.88 -6.95 -4.51
N ILE A 199 -2.44 -6.63 -3.34
CA ILE A 199 -1.66 -6.43 -2.11
C ILE A 199 -1.00 -7.76 -1.68
N ILE A 200 -1.75 -8.87 -1.68
CA ILE A 200 -1.23 -10.20 -1.34
C ILE A 200 -0.07 -10.63 -2.25
N LEU A 201 -0.13 -10.29 -3.54
CA LEU A 201 0.89 -10.68 -4.53
C LEU A 201 2.11 -9.77 -4.53
N LEU A 202 2.06 -8.60 -3.89
CA LEU A 202 3.22 -7.70 -3.82
C LEU A 202 4.30 -8.29 -2.91
N PRO A 203 5.59 -8.15 -3.29
CA PRO A 203 6.66 -8.74 -2.50
C PRO A 203 6.96 -7.91 -1.24
N ASP A 204 7.44 -8.59 -0.21
CA ASP A 204 7.72 -8.00 1.12
C ASP A 204 8.87 -6.98 1.15
N ASN A 205 9.54 -6.71 0.03
CA ASN A 205 10.55 -5.66 -0.09
C ASN A 205 9.97 -4.32 -0.57
N VAL A 206 8.70 -4.29 -0.98
CA VAL A 206 8.00 -3.08 -1.44
C VAL A 206 7.38 -2.37 -0.24
N HIS A 207 7.39 -1.04 -0.28
CA HIS A 207 6.70 -0.19 0.68
C HIS A 207 5.44 0.43 0.07
N TYR A 208 4.49 0.78 0.92
CA TYR A 208 3.16 1.18 0.49
C TYR A 208 2.78 2.57 0.99
N VAL A 209 2.09 3.34 0.16
CA VAL A 209 1.35 4.53 0.58
C VAL A 209 -0.11 4.33 0.23
N PHE A 210 -0.95 4.08 1.23
CA PHE A 210 -2.39 3.93 1.05
C PHE A 210 -3.08 5.26 1.30
N LEU A 211 -3.82 5.77 0.32
CA LEU A 211 -4.62 6.98 0.47
C LEU A 211 -6.09 6.60 0.54
N SER A 212 -6.76 6.96 1.63
CA SER A 212 -8.14 6.59 1.89
C SER A 212 -8.97 7.81 2.27
N ALA A 213 -10.25 7.81 1.91
CA ALA A 213 -11.26 8.53 2.66
C ALA A 213 -11.28 8.03 4.13
N THR A 214 -11.93 8.77 5.02
CA THR A 214 -12.09 8.40 6.43
C THR A 214 -12.80 7.04 6.55
N ILE A 215 -12.11 6.02 7.06
CA ILE A 215 -12.67 4.67 7.27
C ILE A 215 -12.59 4.28 8.75
N PRO A 216 -13.65 3.70 9.33
CA PRO A 216 -13.67 3.33 10.75
C PRO A 216 -12.75 2.16 11.10
N ASN A 217 -12.38 1.33 10.13
CA ASN A 217 -11.56 0.13 10.33
C ASN A 217 -10.12 0.29 9.80
N ALA A 218 -9.59 1.51 9.76
CA ALA A 218 -8.23 1.76 9.27
C ALA A 218 -7.15 1.04 10.09
N ARG A 219 -7.37 0.87 11.41
CA ARG A 219 -6.50 0.06 12.28
C ARG A 219 -6.43 -1.40 11.83
N GLN A 220 -7.58 -2.02 11.63
CA GLN A 220 -7.67 -3.40 11.16
C GLN A 220 -6.98 -3.58 9.81
N PHE A 221 -7.09 -2.59 8.92
CA PHE A 221 -6.38 -2.60 7.64
C PHE A 221 -4.87 -2.59 7.84
N ALA A 222 -4.33 -1.68 8.66
CA ALA A 222 -2.90 -1.62 8.93
C ALA A 222 -2.36 -2.90 9.61
N GLU A 223 -3.13 -3.49 10.53
CA GLU A 223 -2.81 -4.77 11.16
C GLU A 223 -2.73 -5.90 10.12
N TRP A 224 -3.68 -5.94 9.17
CA TRP A 224 -3.67 -6.93 8.09
C TRP A 224 -2.44 -6.79 7.18
N ILE A 225 -2.10 -5.56 6.77
CA ILE A 225 -0.89 -5.32 5.95
C ILE A 225 0.38 -5.72 6.73
N CYS A 226 0.45 -5.39 8.02
CA CYS A 226 1.58 -5.75 8.88
C CYS A 226 1.72 -7.28 9.00
N HIS A 227 0.59 -7.99 9.16
CA HIS A 227 0.57 -9.44 9.22
C HIS A 227 1.04 -10.08 7.90
N LEU A 228 0.55 -9.56 6.78
CA LEU A 228 0.79 -10.09 5.45
C LEU A 228 2.27 -9.96 5.05
N HIS A 229 2.85 -8.76 5.17
CA HIS A 229 4.20 -8.48 4.68
C HIS A 229 5.29 -8.56 5.75
N LYS A 230 4.93 -8.83 7.01
CA LYS A 230 5.86 -8.85 8.17
C LYS A 230 6.74 -7.59 8.28
N GLN A 231 6.23 -6.47 7.79
CA GLN A 231 6.87 -5.17 7.83
C GLN A 231 6.22 -4.29 8.89
N VAL A 232 6.96 -3.32 9.40
CA VAL A 232 6.38 -2.23 10.21
C VAL A 232 5.50 -1.37 9.29
N GLN A 233 4.26 -1.17 9.70
CA GLN A 233 3.26 -0.39 8.99
C GLN A 233 2.84 0.77 9.89
N CYS A 234 3.17 1.98 9.46
CA CYS A 234 2.66 3.18 10.11
C CYS A 234 1.24 3.45 9.66
N LEU A 235 0.40 3.80 10.61
CA LEU A 235 -1.00 4.13 10.37
C LEU A 235 -1.23 5.58 10.81
N PHE A 236 -1.60 6.43 9.87
CA PHE A 236 -2.13 7.75 10.17
C PHE A 236 -3.63 7.79 9.95
N LEU A 237 -4.30 7.94 11.07
CA LEU A 237 -5.70 8.25 11.13
C LEU A 237 -5.81 9.77 11.28
N HIS A 238 -6.22 10.47 10.23
CA HIS A 238 -6.75 11.82 10.41
C HIS A 238 -8.22 11.69 10.79
N LEU A 239 -8.46 11.42 12.08
CA LEU A 239 -9.78 11.41 12.69
C LEU A 239 -10.18 12.86 12.99
N TYR A 240 -11.09 13.37 12.17
CA TYR A 240 -11.90 14.58 12.39
C TYR A 240 -11.16 15.93 12.37
N ILE A 241 -11.43 16.69 11.32
CA ILE A 241 -11.72 18.12 11.49
C ILE A 241 -13.12 18.16 12.13
N LEU A 242 -13.21 18.74 13.33
CA LEU A 242 -14.49 19.12 13.96
C LEU A 242 -15.27 20.10 13.08
#